data_AF-A0A3A8NXP9-F1
#
_entry.id   AF-A0A3A8NXP9-F1
#
_cell.length_a   1.000
_cell.length_b   1.000
_cell.length_c   1.000
_cell.angle_alpha   90.00
_cell.angle_beta   90.00
_cell.angle_gamma   90.00
#
_symmetry.space_group_name_H-M   'P 1'
#
loop_
_entity.id
_entity.type
_entity.pdbx_description
1 polymer ?
#
loop_
_entity_poly.entity_id
_entity_poly.type
_entity_poly.pdbx_seq_one_letter_code
_entity_poly.pdbx_strand_id
1 'polypeptide(L)'
;MGGAVMLLKHLYRLSLEEPPHWCFFIGVGRETDNMLDGLRIERLEAYIHGFRRAQRELTAEDEEAVAFFSWLIGVGEFPGQGWGRKYLADEGGDEARAITKFFGLLHTYILKQRPSWFLALNSGPQPSQIHRGNGEPVRPDIRLPRHIEIAQAAR
;
A
#
# COMPACT_ATOMS: atom_id res chain seq x y z
N MET A 1 -16.10 -2.95 -19.47
CA MET A 1 -15.14 -1.87 -19.18
C MET A 1 -14.37 -2.27 -17.93
N GLY A 2 -13.11 -2.68 -18.07
CA GLY A 2 -12.28 -3.02 -16.91
C GLY A 2 -12.08 -1.77 -16.07
N GLY A 3 -12.54 -1.78 -14.81
CA GLY A 3 -12.37 -0.64 -13.92
C GLY A 3 -10.88 -0.32 -13.78
N ALA A 4 -10.50 0.93 -14.01
CA ALA A 4 -9.13 1.39 -13.85
C ALA A 4 -8.59 0.94 -12.48
N VAL A 5 -7.40 0.34 -12.46
CA VAL A 5 -6.77 -0.05 -11.20
C VAL A 5 -6.37 1.23 -10.48
N MET A 6 -7.05 1.53 -9.37
CA MET A 6 -6.75 2.69 -8.53
C MET A 6 -5.51 2.44 -7.68
N LEU A 7 -4.62 3.42 -7.61
CA LEU A 7 -3.37 3.33 -6.86
C LEU A 7 -3.63 2.98 -5.39
N LEU A 8 -4.59 3.65 -4.74
CA LEU A 8 -4.91 3.39 -3.34
C LEU A 8 -5.38 1.97 -3.09
N LYS A 9 -6.23 1.44 -3.97
CA LYS A 9 -6.69 0.05 -3.89
C LYS A 9 -5.50 -0.91 -4.04
N HIS A 10 -4.57 -0.60 -4.94
CA HIS A 10 -3.38 -1.42 -5.14
C HIS A 10 -2.45 -1.39 -3.93
N LEU A 11 -2.10 -0.19 -3.43
CA LEU A 11 -1.26 -0.03 -2.24
C LEU A 11 -1.91 -0.64 -1.00
N TYR A 12 -3.24 -0.50 -0.85
CA TYR A 12 -3.98 -1.16 0.22
C TYR A 12 -3.81 -2.67 0.11
N ARG A 13 -4.02 -3.25 -1.07
CA ARG A 13 -3.89 -4.70 -1.26
C ARG A 13 -2.46 -5.20 -0.98
N LEU A 14 -1.44 -4.45 -1.37
CA LEU A 14 -0.04 -4.74 -1.08
C LEU A 14 0.22 -4.68 0.44
N SER A 15 -0.29 -3.66 1.12
CA SER A 15 -0.08 -3.46 2.56
C SER A 15 -0.69 -4.52 3.47
N LEU A 16 -1.57 -5.38 2.93
CA LEU A 16 -2.13 -6.53 3.65
C LEU A 16 -1.19 -7.74 3.63
N GLU A 17 -0.19 -7.74 2.75
CA GLU A 17 0.87 -8.74 2.74
C GLU A 17 1.87 -8.46 3.87
N GLU A 18 2.58 -9.48 4.32
CA GLU A 18 3.57 -9.33 5.39
C GLU A 18 4.89 -8.69 4.89
N PRO A 19 5.69 -8.07 5.76
CA PRO A 19 6.88 -7.31 5.37
C PRO A 19 7.98 -8.00 4.54
N PRO A 20 8.21 -9.34 4.50
CA PRO A 20 9.09 -9.86 3.46
C PRO A 20 8.40 -9.90 2.08
N HIS A 21 7.07 -9.94 2.02
CA HIS A 21 6.35 -10.04 0.76
C HIS A 21 6.27 -8.70 0.02
N TRP A 22 6.29 -7.57 0.73
CA TRP A 22 6.37 -6.25 0.09
C TRP A 22 7.54 -6.16 -0.89
N CYS A 23 8.65 -6.81 -0.55
CA CYS A 23 9.88 -6.86 -1.35
C CYS A 23 9.64 -7.36 -2.79
N PHE A 24 8.68 -8.26 -3.01
CA PHE A 24 8.33 -8.74 -4.35
C PHE A 24 7.61 -7.69 -5.19
N PHE A 25 6.88 -6.79 -4.55
CA PHE A 25 6.09 -5.76 -5.23
C PHE A 25 6.89 -4.48 -5.45
N ILE A 26 7.69 -4.07 -4.46
CA ILE A 26 8.49 -2.83 -4.53
C ILE A 26 9.90 -3.05 -5.10
N GLY A 27 10.18 -4.23 -5.66
CA GLY A 27 11.34 -4.45 -6.51
C GLY A 27 12.66 -4.57 -5.76
N VAL A 28 12.72 -5.43 -4.73
CA VAL A 28 13.98 -5.62 -3.99
C VAL A 28 15.04 -6.40 -4.78
N GLY A 29 14.65 -7.14 -5.82
CA GLY A 29 15.54 -7.98 -6.61
C GLY A 29 16.18 -9.11 -5.78
N ARG A 30 16.84 -10.09 -6.42
CA ARG A 30 17.64 -11.12 -5.70
C ARG A 30 18.96 -10.55 -5.15
N GLU A 31 18.97 -9.29 -4.73
CA GLU A 31 20.20 -8.56 -4.37
C GLU A 31 20.70 -8.89 -2.97
N THR A 32 19.92 -9.58 -2.14
CA THR A 32 20.24 -9.85 -0.71
C THR A 32 19.74 -11.23 -0.27
N ASP A 33 20.48 -11.86 0.65
CA ASP A 33 20.08 -13.14 1.27
C ASP A 33 18.89 -12.96 2.24
N ASN A 34 18.72 -11.76 2.79
CA ASN A 34 17.56 -11.33 3.57
C ASN A 34 16.81 -10.23 2.82
N MET A 35 15.60 -10.53 2.35
CA MET A 35 14.79 -9.62 1.54
C MET A 35 14.49 -8.28 2.24
N LEU A 36 14.49 -8.23 3.57
CA LEU A 36 14.28 -6.98 4.31
C LEU A 36 15.49 -6.03 4.22
N ASP A 37 16.71 -6.56 4.06
CA ASP A 37 17.93 -5.75 3.99
C ASP A 37 18.01 -4.93 2.69
N GLY A 38 17.33 -5.40 1.65
CA GLY A 38 17.16 -4.69 0.39
C GLY A 38 15.91 -3.80 0.34
N LEU A 39 15.07 -3.79 1.38
CA LEU A 39 13.94 -2.87 1.46
C LEU A 39 14.47 -1.43 1.56
N ARG A 40 13.85 -0.52 0.81
CA ARG A 40 14.17 0.91 0.78
C ARG A 40 12.87 1.69 0.61
N ILE A 41 12.65 2.72 1.41
CA ILE A 41 11.47 3.58 1.26
C ILE A 41 11.47 4.28 -0.10
N GLU A 42 12.63 4.58 -0.66
CA GLU A 42 12.77 5.18 -1.99
C GLU A 42 12.24 4.24 -3.09
N ARG A 43 12.31 2.91 -2.89
CA ARG A 43 11.74 1.93 -3.83
C ARG A 43 10.21 1.99 -3.82
N LEU A 44 9.60 2.13 -2.65
CA LEU A 44 8.14 2.37 -2.54
C LEU A 44 7.76 3.72 -3.16
N GLU A 45 8.55 4.76 -2.92
CA GLU A 45 8.33 6.08 -3.50
C GLU A 45 8.40 6.04 -5.03
N ALA A 46 9.45 5.44 -5.59
CA ALA A 46 9.61 5.24 -7.03
C ALA A 46 8.47 4.40 -7.62
N TYR A 47 8.04 3.34 -6.93
CA TYR A 47 6.90 2.52 -7.32
C TYR A 47 5.62 3.35 -7.45
N ILE A 48 5.29 4.14 -6.42
CA ILE A 48 4.12 5.04 -6.40
C ILE A 48 4.20 6.06 -7.54
N HIS A 49 5.36 6.69 -7.73
CA HIS A 49 5.56 7.67 -8.79
C HIS A 49 5.40 7.05 -10.18
N GLY A 50 6.00 5.87 -10.40
CA GLY A 50 5.89 5.11 -11.65
C GLY A 50 4.44 4.71 -11.96
N PHE A 51 3.72 4.18 -10.96
CA PHE A 51 2.32 3.81 -11.09
C PHE A 51 1.45 5.02 -11.49
N ARG A 52 1.59 6.14 -10.76
CA ARG A 52 0.82 7.37 -11.05
C ARG A 52 1.12 7.92 -12.45
N ARG A 53 2.39 7.86 -12.87
CA ARG A 53 2.80 8.29 -14.20
C ARG A 53 2.17 7.41 -15.29
N ALA A 54 2.31 6.10 -15.17
CA ALA A 54 1.72 5.15 -16.12
C ALA A 54 0.18 5.30 -16.20
N GLN A 55 -0.49 5.49 -15.07
CA GLN A 55 -1.93 5.68 -15.02
C GLN A 55 -2.38 6.97 -15.72
N ARG A 56 -1.66 8.09 -15.49
CA ARG A 56 -1.91 9.36 -16.19
C ARG A 56 -1.70 9.25 -17.70
N GLU A 57 -0.74 8.45 -18.15
CA GLU A 57 -0.46 8.24 -19.58
C GLU A 57 -1.51 7.31 -20.26
N LEU A 58 -2.04 6.32 -19.55
CA LEU A 58 -2.96 5.32 -20.11
C LEU A 58 -4.45 5.65 -19.94
N THR A 59 -4.80 6.42 -18.91
CA THR A 59 -6.20 6.67 -18.53
C THR A 59 -6.41 8.14 -18.19
N ALA A 60 -6.69 8.45 -16.92
CA ALA A 60 -6.84 9.79 -16.38
C ALA A 60 -6.11 9.87 -15.04
N GLU A 61 -6.08 11.06 -14.46
CA GLU A 61 -5.56 11.22 -13.10
C GLU A 61 -6.44 10.48 -12.08
N ASP A 62 -5.79 9.79 -11.14
CA ASP A 62 -6.45 9.11 -10.03
C ASP A 62 -6.79 10.12 -8.93
N GLU A 63 -8.05 10.58 -8.93
CA GLU A 63 -8.55 11.56 -7.97
C GLU A 63 -8.44 11.05 -6.51
N GLU A 64 -8.62 9.75 -6.26
CA GLU A 64 -8.45 9.18 -4.91
C GLU A 64 -6.99 9.26 -4.46
N ALA A 65 -6.04 9.00 -5.36
CA ALA A 65 -4.62 9.18 -5.08
C ALA A 65 -4.28 10.64 -4.80
N VAL A 66 -4.79 11.57 -5.60
CA VAL A 66 -4.60 13.01 -5.36
C VAL A 66 -5.13 13.40 -3.97
N ALA A 67 -6.35 13.00 -3.64
CA ALA A 67 -6.97 13.29 -2.35
C ALA A 67 -6.17 12.74 -1.16
N PHE A 68 -5.61 11.53 -1.27
CA PHE A 68 -4.76 10.96 -0.23
C PHE A 68 -3.47 11.76 0.00
N PHE A 69 -2.76 12.12 -1.06
CA PHE A 69 -1.52 12.92 -0.92
C PHE A 69 -1.81 14.34 -0.43
N SER A 70 -2.93 14.94 -0.86
CA SER A 70 -3.41 16.21 -0.30
C SER A 70 -3.75 16.09 1.19
N TRP A 71 -4.36 14.96 1.60
CA TRP A 71 -4.62 14.69 3.01
C TRP A 71 -3.31 14.57 3.82
N LEU A 72 -2.29 13.86 3.31
CA LEU A 72 -0.97 13.78 3.96
C LEU A 72 -0.34 15.16 4.16
N ILE A 73 -0.43 16.05 3.17
CA ILE A 73 0.01 17.45 3.30
C ILE A 73 -0.79 18.15 4.42
N GLY A 74 -2.12 18.00 4.42
CA GLY A 74 -3.00 18.62 5.41
C GLY A 74 -2.75 18.18 6.85
N VAL A 75 -2.29 16.95 7.08
CA VAL A 75 -1.94 16.44 8.41
C VAL A 75 -0.45 16.61 8.76
N GLY A 76 0.34 17.27 7.92
CA GLY A 76 1.77 17.52 8.16
C GLY A 76 2.69 16.32 7.91
N GLU A 77 2.18 15.26 7.26
CA GLU A 77 2.93 14.05 6.95
C GLU A 77 3.62 14.08 5.58
N PHE A 78 3.51 15.20 4.86
CA PHE A 78 4.18 15.44 3.58
C PHE A 78 4.79 16.86 3.55
N PRO A 79 5.90 17.09 4.28
CA PRO A 79 6.63 18.36 4.22
C PRO A 79 7.36 18.54 2.88
N GLY A 80 7.93 19.72 2.64
CA GLY A 80 8.61 20.06 1.37
C GLY A 80 9.76 19.14 0.95
N GLN A 81 10.39 18.43 1.90
CA GLN A 81 11.42 17.42 1.61
C GLN A 81 10.87 16.07 1.11
N GLY A 82 9.54 15.90 1.06
CA GLY A 82 8.89 14.64 0.73
C GLY A 82 8.56 13.78 1.95
N TRP A 83 7.55 12.91 1.81
CA TRP A 83 7.11 11.98 2.85
C TRP A 83 8.14 10.87 3.11
N GLY A 84 8.81 10.35 2.07
CA GLY A 84 9.78 9.26 2.20
C GLY A 84 10.94 9.63 3.13
N ARG A 85 11.57 10.79 2.86
CA ARG A 85 12.63 11.34 3.71
C ARG A 85 12.16 11.65 5.13
N LYS A 86 10.93 12.17 5.28
CA LYS A 86 10.35 12.43 6.61
C LYS A 86 10.21 11.13 7.40
N TYR A 87 9.59 10.10 6.83
CA TYR A 87 9.30 8.86 7.55
C TYR A 87 10.60 8.13 7.91
N LEU A 88 11.59 8.13 7.02
CA LEU A 88 12.89 7.56 7.33
C LEU A 88 13.57 8.28 8.51
N ALA A 89 13.52 9.61 8.54
CA ALA A 89 14.06 10.39 9.66
C ALA A 89 13.31 10.15 10.97
N ASP A 90 11.97 10.13 10.93
CA ASP A 90 11.11 9.89 12.09
C ASP A 90 11.35 8.49 12.70
N GLU A 91 11.68 7.49 11.87
CA GLU A 91 11.93 6.11 12.28
C GLU A 91 13.43 5.81 12.49
N GLY A 92 14.29 6.84 12.58
CA GLY A 92 15.70 6.68 12.91
C GLY A 92 16.53 5.95 11.84
N GLY A 93 16.11 6.01 10.58
CA GLY A 93 16.76 5.31 9.47
C GLY A 93 16.26 3.88 9.23
N ASP A 94 15.24 3.42 9.96
CA ASP A 94 14.66 2.09 9.76
C ASP A 94 13.68 2.09 8.57
N GLU A 95 14.12 1.49 7.47
CA GLU A 95 13.39 1.39 6.20
C GLU A 95 12.05 0.66 6.34
N ALA A 96 12.04 -0.46 7.08
CA ALA A 96 10.85 -1.29 7.23
C ALA A 96 9.80 -0.59 8.07
N ARG A 97 10.22 0.09 9.15
CA ARG A 97 9.34 0.93 9.96
C ARG A 97 8.82 2.13 9.18
N ALA A 98 9.65 2.77 8.37
CA ALA A 98 9.24 3.91 7.54
C ALA A 98 8.17 3.51 6.50
N ILE A 99 8.33 2.34 5.85
CA ILE A 99 7.32 1.78 4.95
C ILE A 99 6.04 1.39 5.73
N THR A 100 6.19 0.78 6.90
CA THR A 100 5.05 0.44 7.77
C THR A 100 4.28 1.69 8.18
N LYS A 101 4.97 2.80 8.48
CA LYS A 101 4.36 4.10 8.78
C LYS A 101 3.52 4.60 7.60
N PHE A 102 4.05 4.55 6.38
CA PHE A 102 3.28 4.92 5.18
C PHE A 102 2.00 4.10 5.07
N PHE A 103 2.08 2.77 5.20
CA PHE A 103 0.89 1.92 5.12
C PHE A 103 -0.10 2.13 6.28
N GLY A 104 0.39 2.44 7.48
CA GLY A 104 -0.48 2.79 8.61
C GLY A 104 -1.28 4.08 8.35
N LEU A 105 -0.67 5.09 7.73
CA LEU A 105 -1.36 6.31 7.30
C LEU A 105 -2.36 6.04 6.18
N LEU A 106 -1.99 5.20 5.21
CA LEU A 106 -2.91 4.74 4.16
C LEU A 106 -4.14 4.03 4.74
N HIS A 107 -3.95 3.11 5.69
CA HIS A 107 -5.05 2.43 6.38
C HIS A 107 -5.93 3.43 7.13
N THR A 108 -5.31 4.36 7.85
CA THR A 108 -6.03 5.42 8.58
C THR A 108 -6.92 6.25 7.65
N TYR A 109 -6.39 6.62 6.48
CA TYR A 109 -7.15 7.36 5.47
C TYR A 109 -8.31 6.54 4.93
N ILE A 110 -8.07 5.29 4.49
CA ILE A 110 -9.10 4.41 3.92
C ILE A 110 -10.21 4.13 4.92
N LEU A 111 -9.89 3.90 6.19
CA LEU A 111 -10.89 3.65 7.24
C LEU A 111 -11.79 4.87 7.50
N LYS A 112 -11.28 6.09 7.29
CA LYS A 112 -12.07 7.32 7.37
C LYS A 112 -12.96 7.50 6.14
N GLN A 113 -12.42 7.30 4.94
CA GLN A 113 -13.14 7.55 3.70
C GLN A 113 -14.14 6.44 3.34
N ARG A 114 -13.83 5.20 3.71
CA ARG A 114 -14.64 4.00 3.43
C ARG A 114 -15.10 3.91 1.97
N PRO A 115 -14.18 3.99 1.00
CA PRO A 115 -14.56 3.94 -0.40
C PRO A 115 -15.26 2.62 -0.73
N SER A 116 -16.16 2.62 -1.70
CA SER A 116 -16.98 1.44 -2.04
C SER A 116 -16.14 0.21 -2.37
N TRP A 117 -14.98 0.39 -3.02
CA TRP A 117 -14.06 -0.70 -3.33
C TRP A 117 -13.43 -1.32 -2.08
N PHE A 118 -13.23 -0.55 -1.00
CA PHE A 118 -12.71 -1.07 0.26
C PHE A 118 -13.76 -1.95 0.94
N LEU A 119 -15.02 -1.50 0.97
CA LEU A 119 -16.13 -2.28 1.52
C LEU A 119 -16.34 -3.57 0.72
N ALA A 120 -16.30 -3.48 -0.62
CA ALA A 120 -16.42 -4.63 -1.51
C ALA A 120 -15.26 -5.63 -1.34
N LEU A 121 -14.02 -5.16 -1.27
CA LEU A 121 -12.85 -6.02 -1.09
C LEU A 121 -12.90 -6.74 0.27
N ASN A 122 -13.30 -6.05 1.34
CA ASN A 122 -13.37 -6.67 2.66
C ASN A 122 -14.66 -7.48 2.90
N SER A 123 -15.56 -7.57 1.92
CA SER A 123 -16.83 -8.30 2.01
C SER A 123 -16.69 -9.84 2.06
N GLY A 124 -15.55 -10.36 1.59
CA GLY A 124 -15.24 -11.78 1.56
C GLY A 124 -13.73 -12.05 1.60
N PRO A 125 -13.30 -13.30 1.83
CA PRO A 125 -11.89 -13.67 1.97
C PRO A 125 -11.02 -13.18 0.83
N GLN A 126 -9.82 -12.70 1.15
CA GLN A 126 -8.84 -12.25 0.17
C GLN A 126 -7.57 -13.10 0.27
N PRO A 127 -7.34 -14.08 -0.60
CA PRO A 127 -6.11 -14.87 -0.58
C PRO A 127 -4.91 -14.02 -0.97
N SER A 128 -3.74 -14.34 -0.41
CA SER A 128 -2.44 -13.76 -0.77
C SER A 128 -2.18 -13.82 -2.28
N GLN A 129 -1.54 -12.79 -2.83
CA GLN A 129 -1.07 -12.83 -4.23
C GLN A 129 0.24 -13.60 -4.39
N ILE A 130 0.98 -13.76 -3.29
CA ILE A 130 2.14 -14.63 -3.23
C ILE A 130 1.67 -16.07 -3.02
N HIS A 131 2.16 -16.97 -3.88
CA HIS A 131 1.85 -18.39 -3.86
C HIS A 131 3.09 -19.20 -3.50
N ARG A 132 2.87 -20.30 -2.79
CA ARG A 132 3.88 -21.31 -2.48
C ARG A 132 4.18 -22.13 -3.74
N GLY A 133 5.26 -22.91 -3.72
CA GLY A 133 5.66 -23.75 -4.85
C GLY A 133 4.63 -24.82 -5.26
N ASN A 134 3.65 -25.11 -4.41
CA ASN A 134 2.52 -26.00 -4.71
C ASN A 134 1.30 -25.27 -5.31
N GLY A 135 1.39 -23.96 -5.58
CA GLY A 135 0.30 -23.17 -6.14
C GLY A 135 -0.74 -22.68 -5.13
N GLU A 136 -0.60 -23.00 -3.84
CA GLU A 136 -1.48 -22.46 -2.79
C GLU A 136 -1.04 -21.04 -2.39
N PRO A 137 -1.97 -20.12 -2.09
CA PRO A 137 -1.61 -18.80 -1.58
C PRO A 137 -0.90 -18.96 -0.23
N VAL A 138 0.10 -18.10 0.04
CA VAL A 138 0.85 -18.16 1.31
C VAL A 138 -0.08 -18.03 2.52
N ARG A 139 -1.14 -17.22 2.36
CA ARG A 139 -2.25 -17.05 3.30
C ARG A 139 -3.61 -17.12 2.57
N PRO A 140 -4.60 -17.86 3.10
CA PRO A 140 -5.93 -17.96 2.49
C PRO A 140 -6.77 -16.69 2.69
N ASP A 141 -6.48 -15.90 3.72
CA ASP A 141 -7.10 -14.59 3.95
C ASP A 141 -6.10 -13.62 4.57
N ILE A 142 -5.89 -12.49 3.92
CA ILE A 142 -4.97 -11.44 4.35
C ILE A 142 -5.67 -10.22 4.96
N ARG A 143 -7.00 -10.20 4.96
CA ARG A 143 -7.77 -9.07 5.50
C ARG A 143 -7.44 -8.86 6.97
N LEU A 144 -7.44 -7.59 7.40
CA LEU A 144 -7.25 -7.22 8.80
C LEU A 144 -8.59 -7.28 9.56
N PRO A 145 -8.65 -7.84 10.79
CA PRO A 145 -9.89 -7.98 11.55
C PRO A 145 -10.70 -6.68 11.66
N ARG A 146 -10.04 -5.57 12.04
CA ARG A 146 -10.67 -4.25 12.13
C ARG A 146 -11.30 -3.77 10.81
N HIS A 147 -10.70 -4.12 9.68
CA HIS A 147 -11.19 -3.70 8.36
C HIS A 147 -12.41 -4.54 7.95
N ILE A 148 -12.45 -5.81 8.36
CA ILE A 148 -13.62 -6.68 8.20
C ILE A 148 -14.79 -6.14 9.01
N GLU A 149 -14.58 -5.82 10.29
CA GLU A 149 -15.61 -5.27 11.17
C GLU A 149 -16.24 -4.00 10.59
N ILE A 150 -15.41 -3.06 10.13
CA ILE A 150 -15.88 -1.80 9.53
C ILE A 150 -16.65 -2.05 8.23
N ALA A 151 -16.21 -3.00 7.40
CA ALA A 151 -16.90 -3.32 6.16
C ALA A 151 -18.25 -4.01 6.39
N GLN A 152 -18.38 -4.77 7.49
CA GLN A 152 -19.63 -5.43 7.89
C GLN A 152 -20.61 -4.46 8.54
N ALA A 153 -20.12 -3.49 9.33
CA ALA A 153 -20.95 -2.46 9.98
C ALA A 153 -21.52 -1.41 9.00
N ALA A 154 -21.04 -1.38 7.75
CA ALA A 154 -21.54 -0.51 6.69
C ALA A 154 -22.66 -1.15 5.84
N ARG A 155 -23.07 -2.39 6.17
CA ARG A 155 -24.21 -3.09 5.56
C ARG A 155 -25.48 -2.83 6.35
#